data_AF-A0A0F8Y8I0-F1
#
_entry.id   AF-A0A0F8Y8I0-F1
#
_cell.length_a   1.000
_cell.length_b   1.000
_cell.length_c   1.000
_cell.angle_alpha   90.00
_cell.angle_beta   90.00
_cell.angle_gamma   90.00
#
_symmetry.space_group_name_H-M   'P 1'
#
loop_
_entity.id
_entity.type
_entity.pdbx_description
1 polymer ?
#
loop_
_entity_poly.entity_id
_entity_poly.type
_entity_poly.pdbx_seq_one_letter_code
_entity_poly.pdbx_strand_id
1 'polypeptide(L)'
;GQTMTTDGAYLSPELSFDGKQILFGYTDTTLQPRHSYKWNEDNTWHIFRVDIDGTNLVQMTDGPWNDFDPCFLPSGRIAFISERRGGYGRCHGRPVPSFTLHSMNADGSDIVTMSPHETNEWQPSVDHNGMIVYTRWDYVDRSGQPYMSLWSTMPDGTQSRLVFGNHARKPLSTFEPASIPGSQKIVFTAAGHHSVTGGSLVLLDPTKGSDGQSPLTRLTPEVSFPEIEGWPDTFYANPHPLSEDYYLVAWSNRSLAHAVGPSNGLGIYLFDAFGNLTLIHRDAEISSMYPLPIRPRRRPEQIASQVDWDGEQEGRMLLVDVYRGLPTISPGTIRRLRLVGIPPKTHPVMNNPPIGMTHDDPGKFVLGTVPVEADGSAYF
;
A
#
# COMPACT_ATOMS: atom_id res chain seq x y z
N GLY A 1 3.75 27.19 3.58
CA GLY A 1 2.82 26.19 4.14
C GLY A 1 1.46 26.42 3.55
N GLN A 2 0.78 25.35 3.13
CA GLN A 2 -0.60 25.39 2.67
C GLN A 2 -1.50 25.84 3.83
N THR A 3 -2.50 26.67 3.51
CA THR A 3 -3.52 27.06 4.48
C THR A 3 -4.71 26.13 4.30
N MET A 4 -5.15 25.46 5.37
CA MET A 4 -6.34 24.63 5.30
C MET A 4 -7.57 25.49 5.00
N THR A 5 -8.27 25.15 3.93
CA THR A 5 -9.49 25.80 3.48
C THR A 5 -10.69 24.88 3.71
N THR A 6 -11.90 25.44 3.65
CA THR A 6 -13.14 24.66 3.78
C THR A 6 -13.39 23.75 2.59
N ASP A 7 -12.75 24.02 1.44
CA ASP A 7 -13.03 23.37 0.16
C ASP A 7 -11.94 22.36 -0.24
N GLY A 8 -10.96 22.13 0.65
CA GLY A 8 -9.88 21.16 0.45
C GLY A 8 -10.34 19.71 0.64
N ALA A 9 -9.49 18.78 0.20
CA ALA A 9 -9.72 17.34 0.33
C ALA A 9 -8.82 16.74 1.40
N TYR A 10 -9.37 15.77 2.14
CA TYR A 10 -8.69 15.03 3.20
C TYR A 10 -8.58 13.57 2.81
N LEU A 11 -7.49 12.91 3.20
CA LEU A 11 -7.22 11.52 2.87
C LEU A 11 -6.51 10.80 4.02
N SER A 12 -6.86 9.53 4.20
CA SER A 12 -6.13 8.55 5.02
C SER A 12 -5.70 9.06 6.40
N PRO A 13 -6.66 9.42 7.28
CA PRO A 13 -6.33 9.75 8.65
C PRO A 13 -5.75 8.51 9.38
N GLU A 14 -4.82 8.76 10.31
CA GLU A 14 -4.22 7.76 11.19
C GLU A 14 -4.15 8.31 12.62
N LEU A 15 -4.53 7.50 13.60
CA LEU A 15 -4.48 7.86 15.02
C LEU A 15 -3.18 7.36 15.69
N SER A 16 -2.54 8.23 16.48
CA SER A 16 -1.37 7.89 17.28
C SER A 16 -1.65 6.74 18.26
N PHE A 17 -0.62 5.99 18.66
CA PHE A 17 -0.78 4.85 19.57
C PHE A 17 -1.42 5.24 20.92
N ASP A 18 -1.14 6.44 21.42
CA ASP A 18 -1.72 6.96 22.66
C ASP A 18 -3.11 7.62 22.47
N GLY A 19 -3.60 7.71 21.24
CA GLY A 19 -4.91 8.25 20.92
C GLY A 19 -5.02 9.78 21.00
N LYS A 20 -3.89 10.50 20.98
CA LYS A 20 -3.85 11.95 21.20
C LYS A 20 -3.60 12.78 19.96
N GLN A 21 -3.06 12.21 18.89
CA GLN A 21 -2.70 12.91 17.67
C GLN A 21 -3.24 12.19 16.44
N ILE A 22 -3.57 12.97 15.40
CA ILE A 22 -4.01 12.46 14.11
C ILE A 22 -3.01 12.92 13.05
N LEU A 23 -2.56 11.99 12.20
CA LEU A 23 -1.93 12.28 10.92
C LEU A 23 -2.96 12.18 9.82
N PHE A 24 -2.83 12.96 8.75
CA PHE A 24 -3.69 12.87 7.58
C PHE A 24 -3.05 13.53 6.37
N GLY A 25 -3.45 13.11 5.17
CA GLY A 25 -3.15 13.82 3.93
C GLY A 25 -4.18 14.94 3.71
N TYR A 26 -3.72 16.09 3.24
CA TYR A 26 -4.58 17.20 2.81
C TYR A 26 -4.07 17.81 1.51
N THR A 27 -5.00 18.28 0.68
CA THR A 27 -4.72 19.15 -0.45
C THR A 27 -5.79 20.24 -0.53
N ASP A 28 -5.38 21.47 -0.86
CA ASP A 28 -6.26 22.60 -1.17
C ASP A 28 -6.71 22.62 -2.64
N THR A 29 -6.40 21.56 -3.40
CA THR A 29 -6.85 21.39 -4.77
C THR A 29 -8.36 21.41 -4.89
N THR A 30 -8.90 22.45 -5.52
CA THR A 30 -10.30 22.43 -5.98
C THR A 30 -10.46 21.42 -7.12
N LEU A 31 -11.61 20.73 -7.16
CA LEU A 31 -11.95 19.74 -8.20
C LEU A 31 -11.55 20.20 -9.60
N GLN A 32 -10.52 19.58 -10.15
CA GLN A 32 -10.14 19.79 -11.54
C GLN A 32 -10.91 18.82 -12.46
N PRO A 33 -11.16 19.19 -13.73
CA PRO A 33 -11.69 18.26 -14.72
C PRO A 33 -10.92 16.93 -14.73
N ARG A 34 -11.61 15.81 -14.96
CA ARG A 34 -10.94 14.50 -15.06
C ARG A 34 -9.76 14.58 -16.04
N HIS A 35 -8.60 14.12 -15.58
CA HIS A 35 -7.34 14.05 -16.33
C HIS A 35 -6.65 15.40 -16.60
N SER A 36 -7.06 16.48 -15.94
CA SER A 36 -6.33 17.75 -16.01
C SER A 36 -5.32 17.95 -14.87
N TYR A 37 -4.91 16.88 -14.17
CA TYR A 37 -3.99 16.90 -13.02
C TYR A 37 -2.71 17.69 -13.31
N LYS A 38 -2.74 19.00 -13.07
CA LYS A 38 -1.54 19.84 -13.09
C LYS A 38 -1.02 19.92 -11.67
N TRP A 39 -0.40 18.84 -11.19
CA TRP A 39 0.21 18.86 -9.86
C TRP A 39 1.35 19.89 -9.85
N ASN A 40 1.28 20.86 -8.94
CA ASN A 40 2.28 21.86 -8.65
C ASN A 40 2.34 22.06 -7.13
N GLU A 41 3.29 22.87 -6.66
CA GLU A 41 3.48 23.16 -5.22
C GLU A 41 2.21 23.62 -4.51
N ASP A 42 1.25 24.20 -5.24
CA ASP A 42 0.01 24.77 -4.71
C ASP A 42 -1.17 23.79 -4.73
N ASN A 43 -0.96 22.53 -5.14
CA ASN A 43 -2.07 21.58 -5.25
C ASN A 43 -1.64 20.11 -5.02
N THR A 44 -0.43 19.85 -4.54
CA THR A 44 -0.03 18.50 -4.11
C THR A 44 -0.64 18.12 -2.76
N TRP A 45 -0.74 16.82 -2.52
CA TRP A 45 -1.05 16.27 -1.19
C TRP A 45 0.13 16.46 -0.23
N HIS A 46 -0.15 16.92 0.98
CA HIS A 46 0.82 17.01 2.06
C HIS A 46 0.31 16.35 3.33
N ILE A 47 1.25 15.88 4.16
CA ILE A 47 0.93 15.28 5.45
C ILE A 47 0.83 16.39 6.49
N PHE A 48 -0.22 16.31 7.30
CA PHE A 48 -0.44 17.18 8.45
C PHE A 48 -0.56 16.36 9.71
N ARG A 49 -0.25 16.99 10.85
CA ARG A 49 -0.50 16.48 12.19
C ARG A 49 -1.35 17.47 12.97
N VAL A 50 -2.28 16.97 13.77
CA VAL A 50 -3.08 17.77 14.70
C VAL A 50 -3.29 16.98 16.00
N ASP A 51 -3.45 17.68 17.12
CA ASP A 51 -3.89 17.06 18.36
C ASP A 51 -5.40 16.78 18.31
N ILE A 52 -5.87 15.81 19.11
CA ILE A 52 -7.26 15.33 19.07
C ILE A 52 -8.30 16.39 19.45
N ASP A 53 -7.88 17.44 20.17
CA ASP A 53 -8.71 18.59 20.52
C ASP A 53 -8.74 19.68 19.43
N GLY A 54 -8.05 19.45 18.30
CA GLY A 54 -7.96 20.37 17.18
C GLY A 54 -6.85 21.41 17.30
N THR A 55 -6.05 21.38 18.37
CA THR A 55 -4.90 22.28 18.54
C THR A 55 -3.64 21.73 17.87
N ASN A 56 -2.57 22.54 17.83
CA ASN A 56 -1.25 22.15 17.33
C ASN A 56 -1.24 21.56 15.91
N LEU A 57 -2.03 22.15 15.01
CA LEU A 57 -1.99 21.82 13.59
C LEU A 57 -0.62 22.19 12.99
N VAL A 58 0.07 21.20 12.41
CA VAL A 58 1.39 21.35 11.79
C VAL A 58 1.40 20.66 10.42
N GLN A 59 1.88 21.37 9.40
CA GLN A 59 2.22 20.77 8.10
C GLN A 59 3.57 20.07 8.22
N MET A 60 3.61 18.77 7.91
CA MET A 60 4.78 17.90 8.09
C MET A 60 5.62 17.75 6.83
N THR A 61 5.02 17.93 5.65
CA THR A 61 5.72 17.83 4.36
C THR A 61 5.38 18.99 3.43
N ASP A 62 6.29 19.32 2.51
CA ASP A 62 6.13 20.39 1.52
C ASP A 62 6.79 20.06 0.15
N GLY A 63 6.59 20.98 -0.80
CA GLY A 63 7.19 21.00 -2.14
C GLY A 63 6.34 20.32 -3.24
N PRO A 64 6.81 20.20 -4.50
CA PRO A 64 6.05 19.62 -5.62
C PRO A 64 5.82 18.08 -5.58
N TRP A 65 5.65 17.46 -4.41
CA TRP A 65 5.45 16.01 -4.28
C TRP A 65 4.13 15.70 -3.59
N ASN A 66 3.39 14.73 -4.12
CA ASN A 66 2.24 14.17 -3.41
C ASN A 66 2.70 13.23 -2.29
N ASP A 67 2.28 13.56 -1.07
CA ASP A 67 2.51 12.80 0.16
C ASP A 67 1.20 12.45 0.85
N PHE A 68 0.95 11.17 1.08
CA PHE A 68 -0.29 10.67 1.66
C PHE A 68 -0.12 9.30 2.32
N ASP A 69 -1.22 8.73 2.82
CA ASP A 69 -1.27 7.49 3.59
C ASP A 69 -0.22 7.41 4.73
N PRO A 70 -0.19 8.39 5.66
CA PRO A 70 0.76 8.36 6.76
C PRO A 70 0.40 7.26 7.78
N CYS A 71 1.42 6.61 8.37
CA CYS A 71 1.25 5.76 9.54
C CYS A 71 2.35 5.96 10.60
N PHE A 72 1.99 5.86 11.87
CA PHE A 72 2.95 5.97 12.98
C PHE A 72 3.77 4.69 13.12
N LEU A 73 5.09 4.82 13.16
CA LEU A 73 6.00 3.70 13.45
C LEU A 73 6.24 3.56 14.96
N PRO A 74 6.53 2.34 15.46
CA PRO A 74 6.85 2.12 16.86
C PRO A 74 8.09 2.87 17.36
N SER A 75 8.96 3.35 16.46
CA SER A 75 10.10 4.20 16.81
C SER A 75 9.72 5.66 17.09
N GLY A 76 8.51 6.08 16.70
CA GLY A 76 8.09 7.49 16.68
C GLY A 76 8.32 8.19 15.34
N ARG A 77 9.03 7.55 14.39
CA ARG A 77 9.03 8.00 12.99
C ARG A 77 7.66 7.82 12.36
N ILE A 78 7.45 8.46 11.22
CA ILE A 78 6.24 8.37 10.41
C ILE A 78 6.61 7.75 9.08
N ALA A 79 5.93 6.68 8.67
CA ALA A 79 6.00 6.16 7.32
C ALA A 79 4.86 6.73 6.47
N PHE A 80 5.07 6.89 5.17
CA PHE A 80 4.09 7.45 4.26
C PHE A 80 4.41 7.11 2.81
N ILE A 81 3.48 7.41 1.90
CA ILE A 81 3.62 7.20 0.47
C ILE A 81 3.98 8.53 -0.21
N SER A 82 5.00 8.51 -1.07
CA SER A 82 5.50 9.71 -1.75
C SER A 82 5.98 9.45 -3.17
N GLU A 83 5.94 10.50 -3.99
CA GLU A 83 6.50 10.55 -5.34
C GLU A 83 8.01 10.89 -5.37
N ARG A 84 8.64 11.16 -4.22
CA ARG A 84 10.05 11.64 -4.15
C ARG A 84 11.07 10.70 -4.79
N ARG A 85 10.81 9.39 -4.80
CA ARG A 85 11.62 8.38 -5.51
C ARG A 85 11.65 8.61 -7.03
N GLY A 86 10.67 9.35 -7.56
CA GLY A 86 10.48 9.67 -8.97
C GLY A 86 10.00 8.48 -9.80
N GLY A 87 9.97 8.64 -11.12
CA GLY A 87 9.58 7.60 -12.07
C GLY A 87 8.08 7.54 -12.37
N TYR A 88 7.71 6.63 -13.28
CA TYR A 88 6.34 6.51 -13.78
C TYR A 88 5.86 5.07 -13.85
N GLY A 89 4.56 4.85 -13.66
CA GLY A 89 3.96 3.54 -13.81
C GLY A 89 4.05 3.01 -15.25
N ARG A 90 4.12 1.68 -15.40
CA ARG A 90 4.40 1.03 -16.69
C ARG A 90 3.26 1.13 -17.70
N CYS A 91 2.03 0.85 -17.28
CA CYS A 91 0.87 0.63 -18.16
C CYS A 91 -0.02 1.87 -18.39
N HIS A 92 0.43 3.09 -18.07
CA HIS A 92 -0.43 4.27 -18.16
C HIS A 92 -0.35 4.97 -19.51
N GLY A 93 -1.51 5.28 -20.11
CA GLY A 93 -1.62 6.08 -21.33
C GLY A 93 -1.41 7.58 -21.12
N ARG A 94 -1.05 7.98 -19.89
CA ARG A 94 -0.83 9.36 -19.45
C ARG A 94 0.30 9.37 -18.40
N PRO A 95 0.93 10.52 -18.11
CA PRO A 95 1.88 10.63 -17.01
C PRO A 95 1.21 10.26 -15.68
N VAL A 96 1.60 9.13 -15.10
CA VAL A 96 1.20 8.71 -13.75
C VAL A 96 2.48 8.41 -12.98
N PRO A 97 2.84 9.22 -11.98
CA PRO A 97 4.05 9.04 -11.19
C PRO A 97 4.00 7.72 -10.41
N SER A 98 5.17 7.25 -10.02
CA SER A 98 5.31 6.11 -9.11
C SER A 98 5.29 6.59 -7.65
N PHE A 99 4.45 5.95 -6.83
CA PHE A 99 4.29 6.21 -5.41
C PHE A 99 4.99 5.12 -4.61
N THR A 100 5.89 5.48 -3.69
CA THR A 100 6.67 4.48 -2.92
C THR A 100 6.76 4.84 -1.45
N LEU A 101 7.09 3.85 -0.63
CA LEU A 101 7.22 3.99 0.81
C LEU A 101 8.43 4.88 1.19
N HIS A 102 8.17 5.85 2.06
CA HIS A 102 9.13 6.78 2.65
C HIS A 102 8.94 6.82 4.17
N SER A 103 9.92 7.35 4.90
CA SER A 103 9.74 7.74 6.30
C SER A 103 10.34 9.09 6.62
N MET A 104 9.90 9.69 7.73
CA MET A 104 10.42 10.93 8.28
C MET A 104 10.44 10.88 9.81
N ASN A 105 11.18 11.78 10.44
CA ASN A 105 11.10 12.04 11.86
C ASN A 105 9.73 12.60 12.26
N ALA A 106 9.41 12.52 13.56
CA ALA A 106 8.16 13.02 14.12
C ALA A 106 7.95 14.54 13.97
N ASP A 107 8.99 15.28 13.59
CA ASP A 107 8.97 16.73 13.32
C ASP A 107 8.95 17.07 11.83
N GLY A 108 8.89 16.07 10.94
CA GLY A 108 8.88 16.23 9.49
C GLY A 108 10.27 16.29 8.85
N SER A 109 11.35 16.29 9.66
CA SER A 109 12.72 16.25 9.15
C SER A 109 13.12 14.85 8.68
N ASP A 110 14.27 14.75 7.99
CA ASP A 110 14.90 13.48 7.63
C ASP A 110 13.98 12.56 6.80
N ILE A 111 13.40 13.11 5.73
CA ILE A 111 12.63 12.31 4.77
C ILE A 111 13.58 11.40 4.00
N VAL A 112 13.37 10.09 4.13
CA VAL A 112 14.15 9.04 3.45
C VAL A 112 13.26 8.15 2.60
N THR A 113 13.74 7.78 1.41
CA THR A 113 13.10 6.77 0.56
C THR A 113 13.39 5.38 1.12
N MET A 114 12.35 4.68 1.58
CA MET A 114 12.49 3.32 2.14
C MET A 114 12.42 2.25 1.06
N SER A 115 11.64 2.49 0.00
CA SER A 115 11.43 1.53 -1.07
C SER A 115 11.92 2.11 -2.40
N PRO A 116 12.91 1.47 -3.06
CA PRO A 116 13.34 1.86 -4.39
C PRO A 116 12.45 1.27 -5.51
N HIS A 117 11.32 0.62 -5.14
CA HIS A 117 10.47 -0.13 -6.06
C HIS A 117 10.04 0.72 -7.27
N GLU A 118 9.92 0.07 -8.42
CA GLU A 118 9.78 0.78 -9.71
C GLU A 118 8.34 1.20 -10.03
N THR A 119 7.35 0.55 -9.41
CA THR A 119 5.92 0.82 -9.59
C THR A 119 5.35 1.46 -8.32
N ASN A 120 4.14 1.08 -7.91
CA ASN A 120 3.40 1.78 -6.88
C ASN A 120 3.18 0.94 -5.63
N GLU A 121 3.17 1.63 -4.49
CA GLU A 121 2.90 1.11 -3.16
C GLU A 121 1.90 2.03 -2.47
N TRP A 122 1.02 1.47 -1.63
CA TRP A 122 -0.09 2.21 -1.02
C TRP A 122 -0.42 1.71 0.38
N GLN A 123 -1.03 2.61 1.16
CA GLN A 123 -1.75 2.30 2.40
C GLN A 123 -0.92 1.49 3.41
N PRO A 124 0.28 1.97 3.80
CA PRO A 124 1.07 1.31 4.82
C PRO A 124 0.36 1.35 6.17
N SER A 125 0.34 0.22 6.87
CA SER A 125 -0.08 0.11 8.26
C SER A 125 0.96 -0.68 9.06
N VAL A 126 0.96 -0.55 10.38
CA VAL A 126 1.91 -1.27 11.26
C VAL A 126 1.22 -2.48 11.87
N ASP A 127 1.84 -3.66 11.73
CA ASP A 127 1.36 -4.90 12.33
C ASP A 127 1.74 -5.03 13.82
N HIS A 128 1.28 -6.10 14.47
CA HIS A 128 1.52 -6.32 15.90
C HIS A 128 2.97 -6.63 16.27
N ASN A 129 3.81 -6.91 15.27
CA ASN A 129 5.24 -7.14 15.42
C ASN A 129 6.07 -5.89 15.13
N GLY A 130 5.42 -4.78 14.77
CA GLY A 130 6.09 -3.53 14.40
C GLY A 130 6.57 -3.52 12.95
N MET A 131 6.18 -4.47 12.11
CA MET A 131 6.46 -4.45 10.67
C MET A 131 5.48 -3.52 9.96
N ILE A 132 5.90 -2.94 8.83
CA ILE A 132 4.99 -2.23 7.93
C ILE A 132 4.36 -3.27 7.00
N VAL A 133 3.05 -3.22 6.81
CA VAL A 133 2.27 -4.01 5.83
C VAL A 133 1.60 -3.04 4.87
N TYR A 134 1.64 -3.31 3.58
CA TYR A 134 1.19 -2.39 2.54
C TYR A 134 0.81 -3.13 1.27
N THR A 135 0.10 -2.45 0.39
CA THR A 135 -0.18 -2.93 -0.96
C THR A 135 0.97 -2.54 -1.88
N ARG A 136 1.44 -3.47 -2.70
CA ARG A 136 2.40 -3.19 -3.78
C ARG A 136 1.89 -3.74 -5.09
N TRP A 137 1.95 -2.90 -6.12
CA TRP A 137 1.77 -3.32 -7.50
C TRP A 137 3.06 -3.95 -8.02
N ASP A 138 3.07 -5.25 -8.31
CA ASP A 138 4.29 -5.92 -8.77
C ASP A 138 4.01 -6.89 -9.92
N TYR A 139 4.57 -6.61 -11.10
CA TYR A 139 4.38 -7.45 -12.28
C TYR A 139 5.16 -8.77 -12.22
N VAL A 140 6.25 -8.85 -11.44
CA VAL A 140 7.13 -10.04 -11.34
C VAL A 140 7.49 -10.64 -12.72
N ASP A 141 7.91 -9.80 -13.68
CA ASP A 141 8.24 -10.22 -15.06
C ASP A 141 7.12 -11.03 -15.76
N ARG A 142 5.85 -10.71 -15.46
CA ARG A 142 4.67 -11.26 -16.13
C ARG A 142 4.04 -10.21 -17.01
N SER A 143 3.19 -10.67 -17.94
CA SER A 143 2.32 -9.77 -18.69
C SER A 143 1.45 -8.95 -17.75
N GLY A 144 1.01 -7.77 -18.21
CA GLY A 144 0.40 -6.70 -17.42
C GLY A 144 -0.93 -6.99 -16.71
N GLN A 145 -1.21 -8.23 -16.32
CA GLN A 145 -2.28 -8.58 -15.39
C GLN A 145 -2.07 -7.87 -14.04
N PRO A 146 -3.14 -7.47 -13.35
CA PRO A 146 -3.02 -6.74 -12.10
C PRO A 146 -2.66 -7.67 -10.96
N TYR A 147 -1.45 -7.47 -10.43
CA TYR A 147 -0.97 -8.10 -9.22
C TYR A 147 -0.67 -6.99 -8.21
N MET A 148 -1.73 -6.53 -7.53
CA MET A 148 -1.62 -5.59 -6.42
C MET A 148 -1.75 -6.40 -5.14
N SER A 149 -0.61 -6.82 -4.63
CA SER A 149 -0.47 -7.87 -3.62
C SER A 149 -0.08 -7.27 -2.27
N LEU A 150 -0.23 -8.05 -1.20
CA LEU A 150 0.16 -7.62 0.14
C LEU A 150 1.63 -7.92 0.37
N TRP A 151 2.35 -6.92 0.84
CA TRP A 151 3.76 -6.98 1.17
C TRP A 151 4.00 -6.48 2.59
N SER A 152 5.17 -6.82 3.13
CA SER A 152 5.63 -6.33 4.42
C SER A 152 7.10 -5.97 4.36
N THR A 153 7.53 -5.01 5.17
CA THR A 153 8.93 -4.61 5.31
C THR A 153 9.24 -4.18 6.75
N MET A 154 10.51 -4.18 7.13
CA MET A 154 10.94 -3.63 8.41
C MET A 154 10.67 -2.11 8.46
N PRO A 155 10.55 -1.49 9.64
CA PRO A 155 10.37 -0.03 9.79
C PRO A 155 11.43 0.85 9.13
N ASP A 156 12.57 0.29 8.74
CA ASP A 156 13.64 0.97 8.02
C ASP A 156 13.70 0.65 6.51
N GLY A 157 12.73 -0.11 6.00
CA GLY A 157 12.61 -0.47 4.59
C GLY A 157 13.33 -1.75 4.19
N THR A 158 14.12 -2.33 5.09
CA THR A 158 14.85 -3.58 4.84
C THR A 158 13.94 -4.82 4.92
N GLN A 159 14.40 -5.94 4.36
CA GLN A 159 13.71 -7.24 4.42
C GLN A 159 12.27 -7.21 3.86
N SER A 160 12.05 -6.45 2.79
CA SER A 160 10.79 -6.46 2.06
C SER A 160 10.45 -7.88 1.60
N ARG A 161 9.23 -8.34 1.92
CA ARG A 161 8.77 -9.70 1.64
C ARG A 161 7.29 -9.72 1.26
N LEU A 162 6.92 -10.65 0.41
CA LEU A 162 5.52 -10.90 0.08
C LEU A 162 4.78 -11.48 1.30
N VAL A 163 3.58 -10.97 1.56
CA VAL A 163 2.64 -11.49 2.55
C VAL A 163 1.59 -12.38 1.85
N PHE A 164 0.98 -11.88 0.78
CA PHE A 164 -0.02 -12.65 0.04
C PHE A 164 -0.09 -12.24 -1.44
N GLY A 165 -0.31 -13.23 -2.31
CA GLY A 165 -0.79 -13.00 -3.67
C GLY A 165 0.31 -13.03 -4.72
N ASN A 166 1.26 -13.97 -4.63
CA ASN A 166 2.28 -14.10 -5.67
C ASN A 166 1.64 -14.60 -6.96
N HIS A 167 0.87 -15.68 -6.93
CA HIS A 167 0.27 -16.35 -8.08
C HIS A 167 -1.26 -16.44 -7.98
N ALA A 168 -1.85 -15.87 -6.93
CA ALA A 168 -3.27 -15.86 -6.71
C ALA A 168 -3.95 -15.16 -7.88
N ARG A 169 -4.91 -15.85 -8.51
CA ARG A 169 -5.71 -15.26 -9.60
C ARG A 169 -6.84 -14.36 -9.11
N LYS A 170 -7.21 -14.48 -7.84
CA LYS A 170 -8.25 -13.67 -7.22
C LYS A 170 -7.99 -13.49 -5.72
N PRO A 171 -8.34 -12.34 -5.13
CA PRO A 171 -8.75 -11.11 -5.85
C PRO A 171 -7.61 -10.52 -6.68
N LEU A 172 -7.92 -9.63 -7.63
CA LEU A 172 -6.90 -8.98 -8.48
C LEU A 172 -6.05 -7.98 -7.69
N SER A 173 -6.70 -7.25 -6.79
CA SER A 173 -6.04 -6.24 -5.97
C SER A 173 -6.43 -6.39 -4.51
N THR A 174 -5.44 -6.22 -3.65
CA THR A 174 -5.56 -6.25 -2.19
C THR A 174 -5.18 -4.88 -1.66
N PHE A 175 -6.13 -4.16 -1.06
CA PHE A 175 -5.95 -2.79 -0.57
C PHE A 175 -6.35 -2.66 0.89
N GLU A 176 -5.96 -1.57 1.53
CA GLU A 176 -6.31 -1.23 2.91
C GLU A 176 -5.99 -2.35 3.92
N PRO A 177 -4.76 -2.92 3.90
CA PRO A 177 -4.42 -3.96 4.84
C PRO A 177 -4.42 -3.43 6.28
N ALA A 178 -5.12 -4.12 7.17
CA ALA A 178 -5.13 -3.84 8.60
C ALA A 178 -4.99 -5.13 9.42
N SER A 179 -4.03 -5.17 10.34
CA SER A 179 -3.87 -6.30 11.27
C SER A 179 -5.00 -6.34 12.29
N ILE A 180 -5.55 -7.53 12.52
CA ILE A 180 -6.67 -7.71 13.47
C ILE A 180 -6.15 -7.69 14.91
N PRO A 181 -6.66 -6.83 15.82
CA PRO A 181 -6.22 -6.81 17.22
C PRO A 181 -6.30 -8.19 17.89
N GLY A 182 -5.21 -8.61 18.54
CA GLY A 182 -5.15 -9.90 19.24
C GLY A 182 -5.06 -11.13 18.33
N SER A 183 -4.81 -10.96 17.04
CA SER A 183 -4.73 -12.04 16.06
C SER A 183 -3.54 -11.86 15.10
N GLN A 184 -3.12 -12.94 14.44
CA GLN A 184 -2.11 -12.91 13.37
C GLN A 184 -2.73 -12.65 11.98
N LYS A 185 -4.05 -12.47 11.91
CA LYS A 185 -4.77 -12.26 10.65
C LYS A 185 -4.75 -10.80 10.23
N ILE A 186 -5.00 -10.59 8.95
CA ILE A 186 -5.06 -9.27 8.31
C ILE A 186 -6.38 -9.17 7.56
N VAL A 187 -7.15 -8.10 7.76
CA VAL A 187 -8.27 -7.77 6.87
C VAL A 187 -7.75 -6.88 5.74
N PHE A 188 -8.31 -7.04 4.55
CA PHE A 188 -8.06 -6.15 3.42
C PHE A 188 -9.32 -6.02 2.55
N THR A 189 -9.37 -4.96 1.75
CA THR A 189 -10.38 -4.72 0.72
C THR A 189 -9.93 -5.35 -0.60
N ALA A 190 -10.67 -6.35 -1.08
CA ALA A 190 -10.50 -6.92 -2.40
C ALA A 190 -11.13 -6.01 -3.46
N ALA A 191 -10.31 -5.18 -4.11
CA ALA A 191 -10.76 -4.16 -5.06
C ALA A 191 -10.46 -4.50 -6.52
N GLY A 192 -11.07 -3.74 -7.43
CA GLY A 192 -10.76 -3.78 -8.86
C GLY A 192 -9.45 -3.09 -9.17
N HIS A 193 -8.80 -3.45 -10.28
CA HIS A 193 -7.59 -2.78 -10.73
C HIS A 193 -7.90 -1.43 -11.35
N HIS A 194 -8.99 -1.33 -12.11
CA HIS A 194 -9.40 -0.13 -12.84
C HIS A 194 -10.57 0.62 -12.19
N SER A 195 -10.53 0.80 -10.86
CA SER A 195 -11.62 1.38 -10.09
C SER A 195 -11.09 2.20 -8.90
N VAL A 196 -11.98 2.96 -8.25
CA VAL A 196 -11.73 3.43 -6.88
C VAL A 196 -11.58 2.25 -5.93
N THR A 197 -10.85 2.45 -4.82
CA THR A 197 -10.69 1.43 -3.77
C THR A 197 -12.05 1.12 -3.14
N GLY A 198 -12.53 -0.10 -3.39
CA GLY A 198 -13.78 -0.60 -2.86
C GLY A 198 -14.07 -2.00 -3.38
N GLY A 199 -14.70 -2.83 -2.56
CA GLY A 199 -15.08 -4.18 -2.95
C GLY A 199 -15.44 -5.06 -1.77
N SER A 200 -15.05 -6.33 -1.83
CA SER A 200 -15.34 -7.32 -0.79
C SER A 200 -14.28 -7.27 0.29
N LEU A 201 -14.67 -7.34 1.56
CA LEU A 201 -13.74 -7.53 2.68
C LEU A 201 -13.31 -9.00 2.77
N VAL A 202 -12.00 -9.20 2.92
CA VAL A 202 -11.38 -10.52 3.01
C VAL A 202 -10.47 -10.56 4.23
N LEU A 203 -10.59 -11.64 5.00
CA LEU A 203 -9.70 -11.98 6.10
C LEU A 203 -8.62 -12.95 5.61
N LEU A 204 -7.37 -12.53 5.71
CA LEU A 204 -6.18 -13.32 5.40
C LEU A 204 -5.63 -13.96 6.68
N ASP A 205 -5.40 -15.26 6.62
CA ASP A 205 -4.64 -16.02 7.61
C ASP A 205 -3.26 -16.42 7.03
N PRO A 206 -2.20 -15.64 7.30
CA PRO A 206 -0.89 -15.89 6.72
C PRO A 206 -0.27 -17.21 7.19
N THR A 207 -0.77 -17.83 8.27
CA THR A 207 -0.28 -19.13 8.74
C THR A 207 -0.71 -20.30 7.85
N LYS A 208 -1.74 -20.09 7.02
CA LYS A 208 -2.26 -21.09 6.07
C LYS A 208 -1.62 -21.01 4.68
N GLY A 209 -0.77 -20.00 4.45
CA GLY A 209 -0.06 -19.81 3.19
C GLY A 209 -0.06 -18.36 2.74
N SER A 210 0.81 -18.07 1.77
CA SER A 210 1.00 -16.74 1.18
C SER A 210 0.38 -16.63 -0.22
N ASP A 211 -0.42 -17.62 -0.63
CA ASP A 211 -0.93 -17.71 -1.99
C ASP A 211 -2.18 -18.59 -2.08
N GLY A 212 -2.88 -18.51 -3.22
CA GLY A 212 -4.09 -19.28 -3.49
C GLY A 212 -5.29 -18.81 -2.67
N GLN A 213 -6.31 -19.67 -2.56
CA GLN A 213 -7.56 -19.33 -1.84
C GLN A 213 -7.56 -19.87 -0.41
N SER A 214 -6.75 -20.88 -0.10
CA SER A 214 -6.68 -21.52 1.22
C SER A 214 -6.45 -20.57 2.40
N PRO A 215 -5.64 -19.49 2.30
CA PRO A 215 -5.47 -18.57 3.42
C PRO A 215 -6.56 -17.49 3.50
N LEU A 216 -7.52 -17.46 2.57
CA LEU A 216 -8.54 -16.41 2.49
C LEU A 216 -9.87 -16.87 3.08
N THR A 217 -10.49 -16.02 3.88
CA THR A 217 -11.90 -16.08 4.24
C THR A 217 -12.59 -14.82 3.74
N ARG A 218 -13.53 -14.97 2.80
CA ARG A 218 -14.30 -13.84 2.30
C ARG A 218 -15.39 -13.49 3.31
N LEU A 219 -15.23 -12.34 3.99
CA LEU A 219 -16.14 -11.89 5.03
C LEU A 219 -17.48 -11.42 4.45
N THR A 220 -17.46 -10.91 3.22
CA THR A 220 -18.63 -10.33 2.52
C THR A 220 -18.87 -11.05 1.20
N PRO A 221 -19.32 -12.32 1.23
CA PRO A 221 -19.47 -13.16 0.05
C PRO A 221 -20.54 -12.68 -0.93
N GLU A 222 -21.45 -11.80 -0.49
CA GLU A 222 -22.48 -11.16 -1.30
C GLU A 222 -21.91 -10.12 -2.28
N VAL A 223 -20.73 -9.56 -2.01
CA VAL A 223 -20.04 -8.60 -2.88
C VAL A 223 -19.01 -9.34 -3.72
N SER A 224 -19.17 -9.37 -5.05
CA SER A 224 -18.23 -10.02 -5.99
C SER A 224 -16.83 -9.38 -5.95
N PHE A 225 -15.79 -10.12 -6.36
CA PHE A 225 -14.45 -9.54 -6.47
C PHE A 225 -14.44 -8.70 -7.75
N PRO A 226 -14.27 -7.36 -7.64
CA PRO A 226 -14.45 -6.50 -8.79
C PRO A 226 -13.53 -6.88 -9.95
N GLU A 227 -14.00 -6.67 -11.18
CA GLU A 227 -13.31 -6.93 -12.46
C GLU A 227 -13.08 -8.41 -12.80
N ILE A 228 -12.74 -9.26 -11.83
CA ILE A 228 -12.49 -10.70 -12.07
C ILE A 228 -13.73 -11.58 -11.92
N GLU A 229 -14.65 -11.25 -11.00
CA GLU A 229 -15.93 -11.97 -10.83
C GLU A 229 -17.13 -11.16 -11.35
N GLY A 230 -16.95 -9.85 -11.61
CA GLY A 230 -17.98 -8.93 -12.09
C GLY A 230 -17.83 -7.55 -11.46
N TRP A 231 -18.81 -6.66 -11.65
CA TRP A 231 -18.87 -5.36 -10.99
C TRP A 231 -19.97 -5.38 -9.93
N PRO A 232 -19.67 -5.14 -8.64
CA PRO A 232 -20.67 -5.31 -7.59
C PRO A 232 -21.60 -4.11 -7.49
N ASP A 233 -22.86 -4.36 -7.10
CA ASP A 233 -23.90 -3.34 -6.91
C ASP A 233 -23.84 -2.63 -5.56
N THR A 234 -23.00 -3.13 -4.65
CA THR A 234 -22.67 -2.55 -3.35
C THR A 234 -21.19 -2.83 -3.08
N PHE A 235 -20.56 -2.06 -2.20
CA PHE A 235 -19.15 -2.29 -1.87
C PHE A 235 -18.77 -1.78 -0.48
N TYR A 236 -17.74 -2.39 0.08
CA TYR A 236 -17.10 -1.99 1.34
C TYR A 236 -15.77 -1.29 1.07
N ALA A 237 -15.35 -0.44 1.99
CA ALA A 237 -14.06 0.25 2.01
C ALA A 237 -13.64 0.59 3.45
N ASN A 238 -12.38 1.00 3.62
CA ASN A 238 -11.79 1.47 4.87
C ASN A 238 -12.06 0.56 6.09
N PRO A 239 -11.74 -0.75 6.04
CA PRO A 239 -11.98 -1.63 7.18
C PRO A 239 -11.08 -1.26 8.37
N HIS A 240 -11.70 -1.03 9.53
CA HIS A 240 -11.02 -0.88 10.81
C HIS A 240 -11.40 -2.03 11.75
N PRO A 241 -10.53 -3.04 11.94
CA PRO A 241 -10.87 -4.21 12.74
C PRO A 241 -10.87 -3.92 14.24
N LEU A 242 -11.93 -4.36 14.93
CA LEU A 242 -12.04 -4.34 16.39
C LEU A 242 -11.66 -5.69 17.00
N SER A 243 -12.01 -6.78 16.31
CA SER A 243 -11.65 -8.18 16.58
C SER A 243 -11.73 -8.98 15.27
N GLU A 244 -11.57 -10.30 15.32
CA GLU A 244 -11.84 -11.16 14.15
C GLU A 244 -13.33 -11.18 13.75
N ASP A 245 -14.22 -10.80 14.66
CA ASP A 245 -15.67 -10.88 14.46
C ASP A 245 -16.30 -9.51 14.17
N TYR A 246 -15.69 -8.40 14.58
CA TYR A 246 -16.28 -7.07 14.49
C TYR A 246 -15.35 -6.05 13.84
N TYR A 247 -15.91 -5.22 12.95
CA TYR A 247 -15.20 -4.24 12.14
C TYR A 247 -16.02 -2.96 12.03
N LEU A 248 -15.38 -1.80 12.09
CA LEU A 248 -15.97 -0.59 11.54
C LEU A 248 -15.61 -0.50 10.06
N VAL A 249 -16.57 -0.17 9.21
CA VAL A 249 -16.37 -0.16 7.76
C VAL A 249 -17.09 1.03 7.14
N ALA A 250 -16.58 1.51 6.01
CA ALA A 250 -17.36 2.32 5.09
C ALA A 250 -18.11 1.39 4.12
N TRP A 251 -19.38 1.70 3.83
CA TRP A 251 -20.19 0.90 2.89
C TRP A 251 -21.11 1.75 2.02
N SER A 252 -21.23 1.33 0.77
CA SER A 252 -22.05 1.96 -0.27
C SER A 252 -23.14 1.01 -0.75
N ASN A 253 -24.38 1.53 -0.82
CA ASN A 253 -25.51 0.86 -1.46
C ASN A 253 -25.59 1.10 -2.97
N ARG A 254 -24.52 1.63 -3.57
CA ARG A 254 -24.40 1.94 -4.99
C ARG A 254 -23.35 1.05 -5.62
N SER A 255 -23.55 0.75 -6.91
CA SER A 255 -22.59 -0.04 -7.67
C SER A 255 -21.22 0.61 -7.65
N LEU A 256 -20.18 -0.22 -7.55
CA LEU A 256 -18.81 0.25 -7.58
C LEU A 256 -18.55 0.92 -8.93
N ALA A 257 -18.33 2.23 -8.90
CA ALA A 257 -18.08 3.01 -10.09
C ALA A 257 -16.59 2.98 -10.46
N HIS A 258 -16.29 2.95 -11.76
CA HIS A 258 -14.93 3.11 -12.29
C HIS A 258 -14.30 4.49 -12.01
N ALA A 259 -15.01 5.38 -11.30
CA ALA A 259 -14.59 6.73 -10.98
C ALA A 259 -15.43 7.31 -9.82
N VAL A 260 -15.21 8.57 -9.46
CA VAL A 260 -15.87 9.23 -8.30
C VAL A 260 -17.39 9.11 -8.38
N GLY A 261 -17.97 8.45 -7.38
CA GLY A 261 -19.41 8.31 -7.18
C GLY A 261 -20.05 9.60 -6.67
N PRO A 262 -21.32 9.56 -6.19
CA PRO A 262 -21.91 10.73 -5.55
C PRO A 262 -21.08 11.17 -4.34
N SER A 263 -21.11 12.46 -4.01
CA SER A 263 -20.35 13.04 -2.91
C SER A 263 -20.63 12.34 -1.57
N ASN A 264 -21.83 11.80 -1.36
CA ASN A 264 -22.32 11.09 -0.17
C ASN A 264 -22.50 9.56 -0.36
N GLY A 265 -21.70 8.93 -1.21
CA GLY A 265 -21.83 7.51 -1.55
C GLY A 265 -21.68 6.55 -0.36
N LEU A 266 -20.78 6.86 0.58
CA LEU A 266 -20.41 5.99 1.69
C LEU A 266 -21.03 6.43 3.02
N GLY A 267 -21.40 5.44 3.84
CA GLY A 267 -21.71 5.63 5.27
C GLY A 267 -20.82 4.74 6.13
N ILE A 268 -20.71 5.05 7.41
CA ILE A 268 -19.98 4.25 8.42
C ILE A 268 -20.94 3.26 9.09
N TYR A 269 -20.51 2.01 9.16
CA TYR A 269 -21.28 0.89 9.72
C TYR A 269 -20.43 0.07 10.69
N LEU A 270 -21.10 -0.56 11.67
CA LEU A 270 -20.57 -1.72 12.38
C LEU A 270 -20.92 -2.96 11.55
N PHE A 271 -19.90 -3.62 11.03
CA PHE A 271 -20.01 -4.91 10.35
C PHE A 271 -19.55 -6.03 11.29
N ASP A 272 -20.25 -7.17 11.24
CA ASP A 272 -19.78 -8.39 11.87
C ASP A 272 -19.55 -9.53 10.87
N ALA A 273 -18.62 -10.43 11.20
CA ALA A 273 -18.25 -11.58 10.36
C ALA A 273 -19.40 -12.60 10.15
N PHE A 274 -20.53 -12.42 10.83
CA PHE A 274 -21.75 -13.22 10.66
C PHE A 274 -22.70 -12.64 9.60
N GLY A 275 -22.36 -11.47 9.04
CA GLY A 275 -23.06 -10.84 7.92
C GLY A 275 -24.01 -9.72 8.32
N ASN A 276 -24.04 -9.28 9.59
CA ASN A 276 -24.86 -8.12 9.97
C ASN A 276 -24.13 -6.82 9.67
N LEU A 277 -24.92 -5.80 9.30
CA LEU A 277 -24.43 -4.46 8.99
C LEU A 277 -25.33 -3.42 9.65
N THR A 278 -24.80 -2.73 10.66
CA THR A 278 -25.55 -1.73 11.45
C THR A 278 -25.04 -0.33 11.12
N LEU A 279 -25.92 0.56 10.65
CA LEU A 279 -25.56 1.95 10.37
C LEU A 279 -25.17 2.69 11.66
N ILE A 280 -23.98 3.29 11.66
CA ILE A 280 -23.52 4.17 12.74
C ILE A 280 -23.75 5.62 12.34
N HIS A 281 -23.29 6.00 11.14
CA HIS A 281 -23.33 7.38 10.68
C HIS A 281 -23.33 7.45 9.15
N ARG A 282 -24.13 8.36 8.60
CA ARG A 282 -24.08 8.73 7.18
C ARG A 282 -24.41 10.21 7.08
N ASP A 283 -23.49 10.96 6.51
CA ASP A 283 -23.73 12.36 6.19
C ASP A 283 -24.60 12.47 4.91
N ALA A 284 -25.44 13.50 4.86
CA ALA A 284 -26.37 13.70 3.75
C ALA A 284 -25.69 14.35 2.52
N GLU A 285 -24.56 15.04 2.71
CA GLU A 285 -23.88 15.84 1.70
C GLU A 285 -22.54 15.22 1.27
N ILE A 286 -21.82 14.61 2.22
CA ILE A 286 -20.48 14.04 2.00
C ILE A 286 -20.40 12.55 2.37
N SER A 287 -19.35 11.88 1.88
CA SER A 287 -19.13 10.46 2.13
C SER A 287 -18.51 10.29 3.50
N SER A 288 -19.13 9.48 4.36
CA SER A 288 -18.56 9.12 5.65
C SER A 288 -17.60 7.94 5.45
N MET A 289 -16.31 8.20 5.60
CA MET A 289 -15.21 7.28 5.31
C MET A 289 -14.21 7.21 6.47
N TYR A 290 -13.25 6.28 6.40
CA TYR A 290 -12.14 6.13 7.37
C TYR A 290 -12.59 6.08 8.84
N PRO A 291 -13.41 5.10 9.25
CA PRO A 291 -13.83 4.99 10.64
C PRO A 291 -12.63 4.71 11.56
N LEU A 292 -12.40 5.61 12.53
CA LEU A 292 -11.29 5.54 13.47
C LEU A 292 -11.78 5.76 14.91
N PRO A 293 -11.81 4.73 15.77
CA PRO A 293 -12.11 4.89 17.18
C PRO A 293 -11.02 5.71 17.89
N ILE A 294 -11.41 6.80 18.55
CA ILE A 294 -10.50 7.61 19.37
C ILE A 294 -10.25 6.88 20.70
N ARG A 295 -9.18 6.08 20.73
CA ARG A 295 -8.73 5.38 21.92
C ARG A 295 -7.25 5.01 21.82
N PRO A 296 -6.54 4.86 22.95
CA PRO A 296 -5.21 4.27 22.93
C PRO A 296 -5.24 2.85 22.36
N ARG A 297 -4.18 2.49 21.62
CA ARG A 297 -3.93 1.15 21.07
C ARG A 297 -2.52 0.70 21.47
N ARG A 298 -2.29 -0.62 21.45
CA ARG A 298 -0.97 -1.17 21.77
C ARG A 298 0.06 -0.63 20.77
N ARG A 299 1.12 -0.01 21.27
CA ARG A 299 2.34 0.26 20.50
C ARG A 299 3.12 -1.06 20.38
N PRO A 300 3.38 -1.57 19.16
CA PRO A 300 4.25 -2.74 18.98
C PRO A 300 5.66 -2.48 19.51
N GLU A 301 6.44 -3.55 19.66
CA GLU A 301 7.85 -3.42 20.02
C GLU A 301 8.60 -2.66 18.92
N GLN A 302 9.57 -1.83 19.34
CA GLN A 302 10.41 -1.13 18.40
C GLN A 302 11.47 -2.08 17.84
N ILE A 303 11.50 -2.21 16.52
CA ILE A 303 12.59 -2.87 15.80
C ILE A 303 13.70 -1.83 15.57
N ALA A 304 14.91 -2.12 16.04
CA ALA A 304 16.07 -1.27 15.81
C ALA A 304 16.50 -1.34 14.34
N SER A 305 16.70 -0.18 13.72
CA SER A 305 17.22 -0.14 12.35
C SER A 305 18.63 -0.70 12.29
N GLN A 306 18.92 -1.41 11.21
CA GLN A 306 20.28 -1.89 10.88
C GLN A 306 20.91 -1.07 9.75
N VAL A 307 20.22 -0.03 9.27
CA VAL A 307 20.66 0.80 8.14
C VAL A 307 21.55 1.92 8.67
N ASP A 308 22.76 2.02 8.11
CA ASP A 308 23.63 3.18 8.25
C ASP A 308 23.47 4.06 7.01
N TRP A 309 22.65 5.12 7.14
CA TRP A 309 22.35 6.02 6.03
C TRP A 309 23.54 6.87 5.59
N ASP A 310 24.50 7.10 6.49
CA ASP A 310 25.74 7.84 6.21
C ASP A 310 26.86 6.91 5.70
N GLY A 311 26.63 5.58 5.74
CA GLY A 311 27.58 4.56 5.34
C GLY A 311 27.66 4.33 3.82
N GLU A 312 28.45 3.31 3.44
CA GLU A 312 28.50 2.84 2.06
C GLU A 312 27.12 2.35 1.61
N GLN A 313 26.66 2.84 0.47
CA GLN A 313 25.34 2.54 -0.09
C GLN A 313 25.35 1.19 -0.83
N GLU A 314 25.72 0.13 -0.11
CA GLU A 314 25.83 -1.24 -0.59
C GLU A 314 24.95 -2.19 0.21
N GLY A 315 24.38 -3.18 -0.46
CA GLY A 315 23.63 -4.26 0.16
C GLY A 315 24.39 -5.59 0.06
N ARG A 316 24.16 -6.49 1.01
CA ARG A 316 24.69 -7.85 0.99
C ARG A 316 23.54 -8.84 1.13
N MET A 317 23.49 -9.82 0.26
CA MET A 317 22.43 -10.82 0.20
C MET A 317 23.02 -12.22 0.33
N LEU A 318 22.38 -13.05 1.16
CA LEU A 318 22.65 -14.47 1.25
C LEU A 318 21.46 -15.25 0.70
N LEU A 319 21.68 -15.95 -0.41
CA LEU A 319 20.76 -16.97 -0.91
C LEU A 319 21.23 -18.33 -0.38
N VAL A 320 20.40 -18.99 0.42
CA VAL A 320 20.77 -20.27 1.05
C VAL A 320 20.69 -21.43 0.06
N ASP A 321 19.69 -21.45 -0.82
CA ASP A 321 19.47 -22.55 -1.76
C ASP A 321 18.66 -22.05 -2.96
N VAL A 322 19.32 -21.95 -4.11
CA VAL A 322 18.72 -21.54 -5.39
C VAL A 322 17.72 -22.55 -5.96
N TYR A 323 17.73 -23.81 -5.50
CA TYR A 323 16.88 -24.87 -6.04
C TYR A 323 15.48 -24.90 -5.41
N ARG A 324 15.24 -24.14 -4.35
CA ARG A 324 13.91 -24.02 -3.75
C ARG A 324 12.91 -23.46 -4.76
N GLY A 325 11.84 -24.24 -5.03
CA GLY A 325 10.82 -23.88 -6.01
C GLY A 325 11.16 -24.25 -7.46
N LEU A 326 12.30 -24.91 -7.72
CA LEU A 326 12.74 -25.35 -9.05
C LEU A 326 12.84 -26.88 -9.15
N PRO A 327 11.74 -27.64 -8.97
CA PRO A 327 11.77 -29.10 -8.81
C PRO A 327 12.28 -29.86 -10.06
N THR A 328 12.30 -29.20 -11.21
CA THR A 328 12.74 -29.78 -12.49
C THR A 328 14.24 -29.57 -12.75
N ILE A 329 14.93 -28.79 -11.92
CA ILE A 329 16.35 -28.46 -12.08
C ILE A 329 17.15 -29.28 -11.08
N SER A 330 18.14 -30.04 -11.57
CA SER A 330 18.99 -30.88 -10.71
C SER A 330 19.95 -30.03 -9.86
N PRO A 331 20.19 -30.41 -8.59
CA PRO A 331 21.23 -29.79 -7.77
C PRO A 331 22.61 -29.82 -8.46
N GLY A 332 23.39 -28.76 -8.29
CA GLY A 332 24.66 -28.53 -8.97
C GLY A 332 24.56 -28.03 -10.43
N THR A 333 23.37 -27.97 -11.05
CA THR A 333 23.23 -27.44 -12.43
C THR A 333 23.45 -25.92 -12.54
N ILE A 334 22.96 -25.13 -11.58
CA ILE A 334 23.07 -23.66 -11.59
C ILE A 334 24.46 -23.29 -11.08
N ARG A 335 25.24 -22.58 -11.89
CA ARG A 335 26.64 -22.21 -11.57
C ARG A 335 26.84 -20.74 -11.26
N ARG A 336 25.92 -19.89 -11.74
CA ARG A 336 26.02 -18.44 -11.64
C ARG A 336 24.64 -17.81 -11.59
N LEU A 337 24.51 -16.71 -10.87
CA LEU A 337 23.35 -15.83 -10.87
C LEU A 337 23.69 -14.51 -11.56
N ARG A 338 22.78 -14.04 -12.41
CA ARG A 338 22.84 -12.71 -13.00
C ARG A 338 22.08 -11.75 -12.09
N LEU A 339 22.77 -10.73 -11.59
CA LEU A 339 22.13 -9.66 -10.82
C LEU A 339 21.63 -8.60 -11.79
N VAL A 340 20.33 -8.35 -11.76
CA VAL A 340 19.65 -7.40 -12.66
C VAL A 340 19.02 -6.30 -11.82
N GLY A 341 19.44 -5.06 -12.07
CA GLY A 341 18.80 -3.87 -11.53
C GLY A 341 17.66 -3.41 -12.42
N ILE A 342 16.59 -2.91 -11.80
CA ILE A 342 15.46 -2.29 -12.48
C ILE A 342 15.42 -0.81 -12.09
N PRO A 343 15.78 0.11 -12.98
CA PRO A 343 15.80 1.53 -12.67
C PRO A 343 14.38 2.12 -12.75
N PRO A 344 14.17 3.29 -12.11
CA PRO A 344 13.10 4.22 -12.44
C PRO A 344 12.74 4.27 -13.94
N LYS A 345 11.45 4.06 -14.27
CA LYS A 345 10.97 4.42 -15.62
C LYS A 345 10.98 5.94 -15.76
N THR A 346 11.72 6.46 -16.74
CA THR A 346 11.83 7.91 -16.99
C THR A 346 10.81 8.46 -17.97
N HIS A 347 10.19 7.58 -18.78
CA HIS A 347 9.21 7.98 -19.79
C HIS A 347 7.78 7.86 -19.23
N PRO A 348 6.96 8.91 -19.29
CA PRO A 348 5.68 8.96 -18.58
C PRO A 348 4.59 8.07 -19.16
N VAL A 349 4.65 7.76 -20.45
CA VAL A 349 3.59 7.03 -21.17
C VAL A 349 4.01 5.58 -21.41
N MET A 350 3.07 4.64 -21.40
CA MET A 350 3.31 3.23 -21.69
C MET A 350 3.93 3.01 -23.07
N ASN A 351 4.66 1.92 -23.25
CA ASN A 351 5.22 1.45 -24.52
C ASN A 351 6.08 2.50 -25.26
N ASN A 352 6.70 3.43 -24.52
CA ASN A 352 7.57 4.45 -25.08
C ASN A 352 8.88 4.58 -24.27
N PRO A 353 10.02 4.12 -24.80
CA PRO A 353 10.12 3.22 -25.96
C PRO A 353 9.44 1.88 -25.66
N PRO A 354 9.01 1.11 -26.68
CA PRO A 354 8.56 -0.26 -26.47
C PRO A 354 9.77 -1.11 -26.06
N ILE A 355 9.71 -1.73 -24.88
CA ILE A 355 10.79 -2.56 -24.34
C ILE A 355 10.25 -3.98 -24.13
N GLY A 356 11.08 -4.97 -24.47
CA GLY A 356 10.80 -6.38 -24.22
C GLY A 356 9.70 -6.97 -25.09
N MET A 357 9.31 -8.21 -24.77
CA MET A 357 8.37 -8.99 -25.59
C MET A 357 6.92 -8.52 -25.44
N THR A 358 6.56 -8.02 -24.25
CA THR A 358 5.22 -7.53 -23.92
C THR A 358 5.03 -6.05 -24.26
N HIS A 359 6.09 -5.37 -24.75
CA HIS A 359 6.19 -3.93 -25.02
C HIS A 359 6.09 -3.01 -23.80
N ASP A 360 5.81 -3.55 -22.61
CA ASP A 360 5.68 -2.84 -21.34
C ASP A 360 6.74 -3.28 -20.30
N ASP A 361 7.77 -4.03 -20.71
CA ASP A 361 8.87 -4.42 -19.83
C ASP A 361 9.63 -3.20 -19.30
N PRO A 362 10.16 -3.25 -18.07
CA PRO A 362 10.96 -2.15 -17.57
C PRO A 362 12.32 -2.14 -18.28
N GLY A 363 12.99 -0.99 -18.23
CA GLY A 363 14.43 -0.99 -18.46
C GLY A 363 15.12 -1.93 -17.46
N LYS A 364 16.17 -2.62 -17.88
CA LYS A 364 16.96 -3.51 -17.02
C LYS A 364 18.43 -3.27 -17.30
N PHE A 365 19.25 -3.35 -16.26
CA PHE A 365 20.71 -3.30 -16.40
C PHE A 365 21.36 -4.39 -15.57
N VAL A 366 22.54 -4.82 -16.00
CA VAL A 366 23.29 -5.87 -15.33
C VAL A 366 24.16 -5.24 -14.26
N LEU A 367 23.87 -5.56 -13.00
CA LEU A 367 24.71 -5.17 -11.85
C LEU A 367 25.97 -6.02 -11.78
N GLY A 368 25.83 -7.32 -12.07
CA GLY A 368 26.95 -8.24 -11.98
C GLY A 368 26.55 -9.69 -12.23
N THR A 369 27.51 -10.59 -12.07
CA THR A 369 27.26 -12.03 -12.09
C THR A 369 28.07 -12.67 -10.98
N VAL A 370 27.40 -13.48 -10.15
CA VAL A 370 28.00 -14.08 -8.95
C VAL A 370 28.00 -15.59 -9.06
N PRO A 371 28.99 -16.28 -8.49
CA PRO A 371 29.02 -17.74 -8.48
C PRO A 371 27.91 -18.30 -7.60
N VAL A 372 27.49 -19.52 -7.93
CA VAL A 372 26.67 -20.37 -7.06
C VAL A 372 27.54 -21.51 -6.58
N GLU A 373 27.57 -21.72 -5.28
CA GLU A 373 28.35 -22.77 -4.62
C GLU A 373 27.79 -24.16 -4.94
N ALA A 374 28.58 -25.20 -4.65
CA ALA A 374 28.22 -26.57 -4.96
C ALA A 374 26.93 -27.04 -4.25
N ASP A 375 26.62 -26.44 -3.10
CA ASP A 375 25.41 -26.70 -2.30
C ASP A 375 24.19 -25.87 -2.76
N GLY A 376 24.35 -25.00 -3.77
CA GLY A 376 23.28 -24.14 -4.29
C GLY A 376 23.17 -22.78 -3.59
N SER A 377 24.05 -22.47 -2.64
CA SER A 377 24.09 -21.16 -2.00
C SER A 377 24.80 -20.11 -2.85
N ALA A 378 24.49 -18.82 -2.60
CA ALA A 378 25.19 -17.70 -3.21
C ALA A 378 25.23 -16.51 -2.24
N TYR A 379 26.34 -15.78 -2.24
CA TYR A 379 26.53 -14.55 -1.48
C TYR A 379 26.99 -13.44 -2.41
N PHE A 380 26.33 -12.29 -2.35
CA PHE A 380 26.56 -11.20 -3.28
C PHE A 380 26.16 -9.83 -2.76
#